data_AF-A0A967KKH7-F1
#
_entry.id   AF-A0A967KKH7-F1
#
_cell.length_a   1.000
_cell.length_b   1.000
_cell.length_c   1.000
_cell.angle_alpha   90.00
_cell.angle_beta   90.00
_cell.angle_gamma   90.00
#
_symmetry.space_group_name_H-M   'P 1'
#
loop_
_entity.id
_entity.type
_entity.pdbx_description
1 polymer ?
#
loop_
_entity_poly.entity_id
_entity_poly.type
_entity_poly.pdbx_seq_one_letter_code
_entity_poly.pdbx_strand_id
1 'polypeptide(L)'
;MAKKIEARHLPNIRKATPKIPVIGVFATSDPRIDKASRTRCQNIAKMAADCISGSVVLPDKTPVPVVYSTVLIDGEAQADIVAQQFRKAGVDILVCVPDTWAFPQLTTISLLQQFPAHTPINITCGNSGPKPGVVYAHALNGAISQYGRMVALNVGTWPDTGMNPKMTDQTAKNLIDWCYAAVTAVALRGRRVVILGHDSMGMETALAHVLPTRNTFGIEITRLDMKLLADMLNKRAYSEKELKALRGWINRHVGKRLELRDEADSERFNMSLGMYLIVRDLMADLNAIGGGFMSQLEWGSDLRGIPLPVADAMESFFNSTFDHNGRKAPLPFATEADVQGLLTMLFMTYLSGGNPPLFMDFRKVWEAWEIKKLAGKIGLKKLDKKADWYNKGLVDGDNSGSAAFDWAAKPGASVKKIMDGVGMPLADEGYFPGGGNSVTFMTPAGIEGIAARCTYSSITGLFSFIWDQAHTTEVPKELARAMCELTTPTWPHTFVVPKYASMVEYKQYPPA
;
A
#
# COMPACT_ATOMS: atom_id res chain seq x y z
N MET A 1 13.01 -53.59 4.81
CA MET A 1 12.97 -52.56 5.88
C MET A 1 13.63 -51.31 5.35
N ALA A 2 13.00 -50.13 5.48
CA ALA A 2 13.62 -48.88 5.08
C ALA A 2 14.87 -48.61 5.94
N LYS A 3 15.97 -48.15 5.34
CA LYS A 3 17.18 -47.80 6.06
C LYS A 3 16.87 -46.65 7.02
N LYS A 4 17.10 -46.83 8.33
CA LYS A 4 16.96 -45.75 9.32
C LYS A 4 17.98 -44.66 8.97
N ILE A 5 17.48 -43.48 8.59
CA ILE A 5 18.29 -42.28 8.38
C ILE A 5 18.20 -41.40 9.62
N GLU A 6 19.30 -40.76 10.00
CA GLU A 6 19.31 -39.83 11.13
C GLU A 6 18.61 -38.51 10.77
N ALA A 7 17.86 -37.96 11.72
CA ALA A 7 17.27 -36.64 11.57
C ALA A 7 18.38 -35.58 11.59
N ARG A 8 18.35 -34.63 10.66
CA ARG A 8 19.33 -33.55 10.56
C ARG A 8 18.87 -32.33 11.37
N HIS A 9 19.70 -31.91 12.33
CA HIS A 9 19.52 -30.63 13.02
C HIS A 9 19.76 -29.45 12.06
N LEU A 10 18.84 -28.49 12.04
CA LEU A 10 18.97 -27.27 11.22
C LEU A 10 19.91 -26.25 11.88
N PRO A 11 20.65 -25.43 11.12
CA PRO A 11 21.49 -24.40 11.69
C PRO A 11 20.65 -23.32 12.40
N ASN A 12 21.21 -22.72 13.46
CA ASN A 12 20.56 -21.62 14.17
C ASN A 12 20.49 -20.35 13.30
N ILE A 13 19.32 -19.73 13.23
CA ILE A 13 19.08 -18.45 12.56
C ILE A 13 18.76 -17.40 13.63
N ARG A 14 19.54 -16.31 13.69
CA ARG A 14 19.37 -15.25 14.72
C ARG A 14 18.37 -14.16 14.35
N LYS A 15 18.20 -13.88 13.05
CA LYS A 15 17.27 -12.87 12.54
C LYS A 15 16.61 -13.38 11.27
N ALA A 16 15.28 -13.35 11.22
CA ALA A 16 14.53 -13.72 10.03
C ALA A 16 14.73 -12.65 8.95
N THR A 17 14.96 -13.08 7.71
CA THR A 17 14.96 -12.19 6.54
C THR A 17 13.64 -12.39 5.80
N PRO A 18 12.89 -11.33 5.50
CA PRO A 18 11.70 -11.44 4.67
C PRO A 18 12.00 -12.10 3.32
N LYS A 19 11.14 -13.02 2.89
CA LYS A 19 11.22 -13.61 1.56
C LYS A 19 10.78 -12.56 0.53
N ILE A 20 11.60 -12.35 -0.51
CA ILE A 20 11.20 -11.62 -1.71
C ILE A 20 10.40 -12.59 -2.59
N PRO A 21 9.16 -12.28 -2.99
CA PRO A 21 8.38 -13.13 -3.89
C PRO A 21 9.11 -13.37 -5.21
N VAL A 22 8.93 -14.53 -5.82
CA VAL A 22 9.51 -14.84 -7.15
C VAL A 22 8.41 -15.17 -8.14
N ILE A 23 8.44 -14.54 -9.32
CA ILE A 23 7.50 -14.78 -10.43
C ILE A 23 8.10 -15.81 -11.38
N GLY A 24 7.38 -16.90 -11.63
CA GLY A 24 7.73 -17.96 -12.58
C GLY A 24 6.89 -17.88 -13.85
N VAL A 25 7.54 -17.69 -15.00
CA VAL A 25 6.89 -17.60 -16.31
C VAL A 25 7.11 -18.88 -17.11
N PHE A 26 6.04 -19.43 -17.69
CA PHE A 26 6.12 -20.65 -18.49
C PHE A 26 5.11 -20.62 -19.65
N ALA A 27 5.35 -21.47 -20.65
CA ALA A 27 4.43 -21.69 -21.75
C ALA A 27 4.07 -23.17 -21.87
N THR A 28 2.88 -23.42 -22.39
CA THR A 28 2.42 -24.76 -22.78
C THR A 28 2.52 -24.92 -24.29
N SER A 29 2.50 -26.16 -24.77
CA SER A 29 2.46 -26.42 -26.21
C SER A 29 1.76 -27.74 -26.53
N ASP A 30 1.19 -27.87 -27.72
CA ASP A 30 0.67 -29.14 -28.21
C ASP A 30 1.87 -30.02 -28.61
N PRO A 31 1.99 -31.26 -28.12
CA PRO A 31 3.10 -32.14 -28.49
C PRO A 31 3.07 -32.57 -29.97
N ARG A 32 1.93 -32.39 -30.66
CA ARG A 32 1.70 -32.88 -32.03
C ARG A 32 2.09 -31.88 -33.13
N ILE A 33 2.40 -30.63 -32.77
CA ILE A 33 2.65 -29.56 -33.76
C ILE A 33 4.12 -29.46 -34.14
N ASP A 34 4.39 -28.65 -35.17
CA ASP A 34 5.73 -28.45 -35.73
C ASP A 34 6.71 -27.76 -34.74
N LYS A 35 8.00 -27.96 -35.02
CA LYS A 35 9.11 -27.42 -34.20
C LYS A 35 9.15 -25.89 -34.17
N ALA A 36 8.74 -25.20 -35.24
CA ALA A 36 8.77 -23.74 -35.28
C ALA A 36 7.71 -23.15 -34.34
N SER A 37 6.50 -23.72 -34.32
CA SER A 37 5.43 -23.36 -33.38
C SER A 37 5.87 -23.57 -31.93
N ARG A 38 6.54 -24.69 -31.64
CA ARG A 38 7.09 -24.97 -30.30
C ARG A 38 8.18 -23.95 -29.91
N THR A 39 9.09 -23.63 -30.83
CA THR A 39 10.13 -22.62 -30.61
C THR A 39 9.52 -21.23 -30.35
N ARG A 40 8.47 -20.87 -31.07
CA ARG A 40 7.73 -19.62 -30.83
C ARG A 40 7.13 -19.56 -29.42
N CYS A 41 6.57 -20.66 -28.91
CA CYS A 41 6.08 -20.73 -27.51
C CYS A 41 7.19 -20.42 -26.50
N GLN A 42 8.41 -20.93 -26.73
CA GLN A 42 9.57 -20.65 -25.87
C GLN A 42 9.96 -19.16 -25.92
N ASN A 43 9.93 -18.56 -27.12
CA ASN A 43 10.22 -17.13 -27.30
C ASN A 43 9.18 -16.25 -26.59
N ILE A 44 7.91 -16.67 -26.56
CA ILE A 44 6.84 -15.96 -25.84
C ILE A 44 7.03 -16.04 -24.32
N ALA A 45 7.42 -17.20 -23.79
CA ALA A 45 7.79 -17.32 -22.37
C ALA A 45 8.93 -16.35 -22.00
N LYS A 46 9.96 -16.27 -22.85
CA LYS A 46 11.05 -15.30 -22.68
C LYS A 46 10.54 -13.85 -22.78
N MET A 47 9.77 -13.51 -23.81
CA MET A 47 9.21 -12.16 -24.01
C MET A 47 8.42 -11.70 -22.78
N ALA A 48 7.54 -12.54 -22.24
CA ALA A 48 6.74 -12.20 -21.08
C ALA A 48 7.61 -12.03 -19.82
N ALA A 49 8.62 -12.88 -19.63
CA ALA A 49 9.56 -12.74 -18.53
C ALA A 49 10.36 -11.43 -18.61
N ASP A 50 10.89 -11.10 -19.80
CA ASP A 50 11.61 -9.85 -20.04
C ASP A 50 10.70 -8.63 -19.81
N CYS A 51 9.42 -8.73 -20.19
CA CYS A 51 8.43 -7.67 -20.00
C CYS A 51 8.14 -7.37 -18.51
N ILE A 52 8.08 -8.41 -17.67
CA ILE A 52 7.82 -8.26 -16.23
C ILE A 52 9.10 -7.83 -15.49
N SER A 53 10.26 -8.35 -15.91
CA SER A 53 11.54 -8.14 -15.24
C SER A 53 11.90 -6.65 -15.15
N GLY A 54 12.10 -6.17 -13.92
CA GLY A 54 12.43 -4.75 -13.62
C GLY A 54 11.21 -3.81 -13.56
N SER A 55 10.02 -4.27 -13.93
CA SER A 55 8.79 -3.46 -13.91
C SER A 55 8.05 -3.50 -12.56
N VAL A 56 8.23 -4.59 -11.80
CA VAL A 56 7.57 -4.82 -10.50
C VAL A 56 8.57 -4.74 -9.36
N VAL A 57 8.28 -3.91 -8.37
CA VAL A 57 9.15 -3.67 -7.20
C VAL A 57 8.39 -3.79 -5.88
N LEU A 58 9.11 -4.09 -4.81
CA LEU A 58 8.64 -3.95 -3.43
C LEU A 58 8.62 -2.47 -3.00
N PRO A 59 7.99 -2.12 -1.86
CA PRO A 59 7.90 -0.72 -1.42
C PRO A 59 9.24 0.00 -1.20
N ASP A 60 10.30 -0.74 -0.91
CA ASP A 60 11.67 -0.24 -0.80
C ASP A 60 12.39 -0.10 -2.16
N LYS A 61 11.65 -0.29 -3.25
CA LYS A 61 12.12 -0.31 -4.65
C LYS A 61 13.01 -1.50 -4.99
N THR A 62 13.08 -2.53 -4.15
CA THR A 62 13.76 -3.78 -4.48
C THR A 62 13.03 -4.47 -5.65
N PRO A 63 13.71 -4.76 -6.78
CA PRO A 63 13.10 -5.47 -7.91
C PRO A 63 12.67 -6.89 -7.54
N VAL A 64 11.49 -7.29 -7.99
CA VAL A 64 10.98 -8.66 -7.83
C VAL A 64 11.67 -9.59 -8.84
N PRO A 65 12.32 -10.68 -8.40
CA PRO A 65 12.92 -11.66 -9.31
C PRO A 65 11.89 -12.33 -10.21
N VAL A 66 12.23 -12.42 -11.50
CA VAL A 66 11.46 -13.13 -12.52
C VAL A 66 12.33 -14.25 -13.09
N VAL A 67 11.80 -15.47 -13.08
CA VAL A 67 12.42 -16.64 -13.69
C VAL A 67 11.49 -17.21 -14.74
N TYR A 68 12.03 -17.87 -15.76
CA TYR A 68 11.23 -18.53 -16.78
C TYR A 68 11.79 -19.88 -17.17
N SER A 69 10.93 -20.77 -17.66
CA SER A 69 11.34 -22.06 -18.22
C SER A 69 11.21 -22.07 -19.73
N THR A 70 12.22 -22.61 -20.40
CA THR A 70 12.17 -22.97 -21.82
C THR A 70 11.64 -24.39 -22.04
N VAL A 71 11.40 -25.16 -20.98
CA VAL A 71 10.68 -26.44 -21.07
C VAL A 71 9.21 -26.12 -21.29
N LEU A 72 8.71 -26.49 -22.46
CA LEU A 72 7.29 -26.37 -22.76
C LEU A 72 6.54 -27.45 -21.98
N ILE A 73 5.47 -27.06 -21.29
CA ILE A 73 4.60 -28.04 -20.65
C ILE A 73 3.65 -28.58 -21.71
N ASP A 74 3.96 -29.76 -22.24
CA ASP A 74 3.16 -30.49 -23.20
C ASP A 74 2.64 -31.85 -22.66
N GLY A 75 2.98 -32.17 -21.41
CA GLY A 75 2.50 -33.33 -20.66
C GLY A 75 2.92 -33.28 -19.19
N GLU A 76 2.50 -34.28 -18.41
CA GLU A 76 2.69 -34.32 -16.95
C GLU A 76 4.17 -34.38 -16.55
N ALA A 77 4.99 -35.12 -17.29
CA ALA A 77 6.44 -35.18 -17.03
C ALA A 77 7.12 -33.81 -17.18
N GLN A 78 6.71 -33.00 -18.16
CA GLN A 78 7.21 -31.63 -18.32
C GLN A 78 6.67 -30.72 -17.23
N ALA A 79 5.43 -30.93 -16.76
CA ALA A 79 4.90 -30.22 -15.60
C ALA A 79 5.75 -30.50 -14.35
N ASP A 80 6.15 -31.75 -14.11
CA ASP A 80 7.06 -32.13 -13.01
C ASP A 80 8.43 -31.45 -13.12
N ILE A 81 9.01 -31.39 -14.31
CA ILE A 81 10.28 -30.72 -14.57
C ILE A 81 10.19 -29.22 -14.26
N VAL A 82 9.17 -28.54 -14.81
CA VAL A 82 8.98 -27.09 -14.57
C VAL A 82 8.68 -26.82 -13.10
N ALA A 83 7.85 -27.65 -12.46
CA ALA A 83 7.57 -27.54 -11.03
C ALA A 83 8.85 -27.69 -10.21
N GLN A 84 9.73 -28.63 -10.56
CA GLN A 84 11.02 -28.80 -9.89
C GLN A 84 11.93 -27.59 -10.09
N GLN A 85 12.00 -27.03 -11.31
CA GLN A 85 12.75 -25.81 -11.59
C GLN A 85 12.25 -24.64 -10.74
N PHE A 86 10.93 -24.44 -10.72
CA PHE A 86 10.28 -23.34 -10.01
C PHE A 86 10.38 -23.47 -8.49
N ARG A 87 10.21 -24.68 -7.92
CA ARG A 87 10.44 -24.92 -6.49
C ARG A 87 11.89 -24.64 -6.08
N LYS A 88 12.87 -25.05 -6.90
CA LYS A 88 14.29 -24.74 -6.66
C LYS A 88 14.59 -23.24 -6.74
N ALA A 89 13.92 -22.53 -7.65
CA ALA A 89 14.03 -21.07 -7.79
C ALA A 89 13.18 -20.29 -6.76
N GLY A 90 12.39 -20.97 -5.94
CA GLY A 90 11.57 -20.34 -4.90
C GLY A 90 10.32 -19.61 -5.42
N VAL A 91 9.81 -19.96 -6.60
CA VAL A 91 8.63 -19.35 -7.24
C VAL A 91 7.40 -19.39 -6.34
N ASP A 92 6.75 -18.23 -6.21
CA ASP A 92 5.52 -18.04 -5.43
C ASP A 92 4.31 -17.63 -6.29
N ILE A 93 4.57 -17.14 -7.51
CA ILE A 93 3.58 -16.57 -8.43
C ILE A 93 3.79 -17.18 -9.81
N LEU A 94 2.72 -17.60 -10.47
CA LEU A 94 2.78 -18.28 -11.76
C LEU A 94 2.17 -17.42 -12.87
N VAL A 95 2.88 -17.34 -14.01
CA VAL A 95 2.39 -16.68 -15.23
C VAL A 95 2.48 -17.68 -16.39
N CYS A 96 1.31 -18.08 -16.89
CA CYS A 96 1.16 -18.94 -18.06
C CYS A 96 0.98 -18.09 -19.31
N VAL A 97 1.81 -18.31 -20.34
CA VAL A 97 1.73 -17.59 -21.61
C VAL A 97 1.57 -18.52 -22.82
N PRO A 98 0.36 -19.08 -23.03
CA PRO A 98 0.11 -20.00 -24.13
C PRO A 98 -0.01 -19.26 -25.48
N ASP A 99 0.48 -19.90 -26.53
CA ASP A 99 0.33 -19.43 -27.92
C ASP A 99 -0.37 -20.48 -28.80
N THR A 100 -0.26 -21.76 -28.48
CA THR A 100 -0.91 -22.86 -29.19
C THR A 100 -1.95 -23.55 -28.31
N TRP A 101 -2.75 -24.45 -28.89
CA TRP A 101 -3.47 -25.43 -28.10
C TRP A 101 -2.50 -26.22 -27.19
N ALA A 102 -3.02 -26.73 -26.07
CA ALA A 102 -2.40 -27.72 -25.20
C ALA A 102 -3.51 -28.42 -24.41
N PHE A 103 -3.20 -29.44 -23.63
CA PHE A 103 -4.22 -30.19 -22.88
C PHE A 103 -4.29 -29.68 -21.43
N PRO A 104 -5.38 -29.01 -20.98
CA PRO A 104 -5.39 -28.35 -19.67
C PRO A 104 -5.01 -29.24 -18.49
N GLN A 105 -5.57 -30.46 -18.43
CA GLN A 105 -5.29 -31.42 -17.36
C GLN A 105 -3.82 -31.85 -17.34
N LEU A 106 -3.27 -32.31 -18.47
CA LEU A 106 -1.89 -32.80 -18.56
C LEU A 106 -0.83 -31.70 -18.38
N THR A 107 -1.21 -30.43 -18.46
CA THR A 107 -0.28 -29.29 -18.48
C THR A 107 -0.39 -28.43 -17.24
N THR A 108 -1.01 -27.25 -17.34
CA THR A 108 -1.04 -26.26 -16.25
C THR A 108 -1.77 -26.79 -15.02
N ILE A 109 -2.84 -27.60 -15.16
CA ILE A 109 -3.52 -28.17 -13.99
C ILE A 109 -2.59 -29.13 -13.22
N SER A 110 -1.83 -29.96 -13.94
CA SER A 110 -0.81 -30.84 -13.33
C SER A 110 0.33 -30.08 -12.67
N LEU A 111 0.78 -28.97 -13.29
CA LEU A 111 1.74 -28.05 -12.65
C LEU A 111 1.16 -27.49 -11.34
N LEU A 112 -0.09 -27.01 -11.37
CA LEU A 112 -0.74 -26.38 -10.23
C LEU A 112 -0.88 -27.30 -9.02
N GLN A 113 -1.01 -28.62 -9.21
CA GLN A 113 -1.10 -29.58 -8.10
C GLN A 113 0.21 -29.70 -7.30
N GLN A 114 1.30 -29.11 -7.79
CA GLN A 114 2.59 -29.14 -7.13
C GLN A 114 2.93 -27.83 -6.40
N PHE A 115 2.00 -26.89 -6.35
CA PHE A 115 2.10 -25.61 -5.64
C PHE A 115 0.99 -25.47 -4.61
N PRO A 116 1.16 -24.64 -3.57
CA PRO A 116 0.08 -24.31 -2.64
C PRO A 116 -1.22 -23.90 -3.35
N ALA A 117 -2.36 -24.28 -2.78
CA ALA A 117 -3.69 -24.03 -3.37
C ALA A 117 -3.93 -22.53 -3.68
N HIS A 118 -3.36 -21.65 -2.87
CA HIS A 118 -3.50 -20.20 -2.99
C HIS A 118 -2.40 -19.51 -3.80
N THR A 119 -1.50 -20.24 -4.47
CA THR A 119 -0.50 -19.65 -5.37
C THR A 119 -1.20 -18.83 -6.47
N PRO A 120 -0.93 -17.52 -6.60
CA PRO A 120 -1.54 -16.71 -7.64
C PRO A 120 -1.14 -17.22 -9.03
N ILE A 121 -2.09 -17.26 -9.96
CA ILE A 121 -1.84 -17.61 -11.36
C ILE A 121 -2.53 -16.64 -12.31
N ASN A 122 -1.77 -16.22 -13.32
CA ASN A 122 -2.24 -15.44 -14.46
C ASN A 122 -2.07 -16.24 -15.74
N ILE A 123 -3.03 -16.11 -16.66
CA ILE A 123 -2.93 -16.58 -18.02
C ILE A 123 -2.96 -15.34 -18.92
N THR A 124 -1.83 -15.04 -19.57
CA THR A 124 -1.75 -13.97 -20.57
C THR A 124 -1.49 -14.58 -21.94
N CYS A 125 -2.41 -14.37 -22.89
CA CYS A 125 -2.31 -14.96 -24.22
C CYS A 125 -2.65 -13.92 -25.30
N GLY A 126 -2.18 -14.16 -26.52
CA GLY A 126 -2.56 -13.39 -27.69
C GLY A 126 -3.81 -13.98 -28.32
N ASN A 127 -4.69 -13.13 -28.85
CA ASN A 127 -5.79 -13.58 -29.68
C ASN A 127 -5.30 -13.91 -31.10
N SER A 128 -4.66 -15.07 -31.26
CA SER A 128 -4.08 -15.49 -32.54
C SER A 128 -4.95 -16.48 -33.33
N GLY A 129 -5.09 -16.25 -34.64
CA GLY A 129 -5.80 -17.14 -35.56
C GLY A 129 -5.02 -18.42 -35.89
N PRO A 130 -3.76 -18.32 -36.39
CA PRO A 130 -2.98 -19.49 -36.80
C PRO A 130 -2.55 -20.41 -35.65
N LYS A 131 -2.51 -19.89 -34.41
CA LYS A 131 -2.09 -20.62 -33.21
C LYS A 131 -3.16 -20.43 -32.12
N PRO A 132 -3.95 -21.47 -31.78
CA PRO A 132 -5.15 -21.31 -30.96
C PRO A 132 -4.84 -21.28 -29.44
N GLY A 133 -3.87 -20.47 -29.01
CA GLY A 133 -3.50 -20.30 -27.60
C GLY A 133 -4.62 -19.72 -26.74
N VAL A 134 -5.43 -18.82 -27.31
CA VAL A 134 -6.61 -18.26 -26.64
C VAL A 134 -7.66 -19.34 -26.34
N VAL A 135 -7.82 -20.33 -27.22
CA VAL A 135 -8.74 -21.46 -27.00
C VAL A 135 -8.28 -22.31 -25.81
N TYR A 136 -6.97 -22.58 -25.71
CA TYR A 136 -6.39 -23.23 -24.54
C TYR A 136 -6.57 -22.40 -23.28
N ALA A 137 -6.31 -21.09 -23.33
CA ALA A 137 -6.43 -20.18 -22.19
C ALA A 137 -7.86 -20.18 -21.62
N HIS A 138 -8.88 -20.13 -22.47
CA HIS A 138 -10.29 -20.24 -22.05
C HIS A 138 -10.63 -21.63 -21.50
N ALA A 139 -10.19 -22.70 -22.16
CA ALA A 139 -10.43 -24.07 -21.69
C ALA A 139 -9.78 -24.32 -20.31
N LEU A 140 -8.54 -23.84 -20.12
CA LEU A 140 -7.82 -23.90 -18.86
C LEU A 140 -8.52 -23.06 -17.78
N ASN A 141 -8.84 -21.80 -18.06
CA ASN A 141 -9.52 -20.94 -17.10
C ASN A 141 -10.87 -21.53 -16.64
N GLY A 142 -11.66 -22.04 -17.59
CA GLY A 142 -12.92 -22.72 -17.30
C GLY A 142 -12.74 -23.99 -16.46
N ALA A 143 -11.77 -24.84 -16.81
CA ALA A 143 -11.47 -26.05 -16.04
C ALA A 143 -10.98 -25.74 -14.62
N ILE A 144 -10.15 -24.71 -14.44
CA ILE A 144 -9.69 -24.28 -13.10
C ILE A 144 -10.85 -23.75 -12.25
N SER A 145 -11.79 -23.05 -12.88
CA SER A 145 -12.96 -22.50 -12.20
C SER A 145 -13.90 -23.59 -11.68
N GLN A 146 -13.98 -24.76 -12.34
CA GLN A 146 -14.83 -25.87 -11.92
C GLN A 146 -14.47 -26.46 -10.55
N TYR A 147 -13.22 -26.33 -10.10
CA TYR A 147 -12.79 -26.74 -8.75
C TYR A 147 -12.56 -25.56 -7.80
N GLY A 148 -13.16 -24.40 -8.11
CA GLY A 148 -13.25 -23.28 -7.16
C GLY A 148 -11.97 -22.45 -7.00
N ARG A 149 -11.08 -22.44 -7.99
CA ARG A 149 -9.87 -21.60 -7.97
C ARG A 149 -10.00 -20.42 -8.93
N MET A 150 -9.67 -19.22 -8.45
CA MET A 150 -9.64 -18.01 -9.27
C MET A 150 -8.33 -17.92 -10.07
N VAL A 151 -8.44 -17.47 -11.32
CA VAL A 151 -7.34 -17.23 -12.24
C VAL A 151 -7.61 -15.92 -12.98
N ALA A 152 -6.58 -15.10 -13.18
CA ALA A 152 -6.71 -13.95 -14.05
C ALA A 152 -6.46 -14.35 -15.50
N LEU A 153 -7.40 -14.03 -16.39
CA LEU A 153 -7.28 -14.24 -17.83
C LEU A 153 -7.11 -12.88 -18.53
N ASN A 154 -5.95 -12.65 -19.12
CA ASN A 154 -5.60 -11.47 -19.90
C ASN A 154 -5.45 -11.87 -21.38
N VAL A 155 -6.55 -11.77 -22.13
CA VAL A 155 -6.54 -11.96 -23.59
C VAL A 155 -6.06 -10.66 -24.22
N GLY A 156 -4.77 -10.62 -24.54
CA GLY A 156 -4.11 -9.48 -25.14
C GLY A 156 -3.87 -9.64 -26.65
N THR A 157 -2.93 -8.84 -27.15
CA THR A 157 -2.64 -8.74 -28.57
C THR A 157 -1.13 -8.85 -28.81
N TRP A 158 -0.74 -9.74 -29.73
CA TRP A 158 0.57 -9.78 -30.36
C TRP A 158 0.46 -10.38 -31.78
N PRO A 159 1.45 -10.19 -32.66
CA PRO A 159 1.36 -10.65 -34.05
C PRO A 159 1.06 -12.15 -34.19
N ASP A 160 0.18 -12.48 -35.13
CA ASP A 160 -0.24 -13.85 -35.47
C ASP A 160 0.88 -14.75 -35.96
N THR A 161 1.91 -14.15 -36.56
CA THR A 161 3.01 -14.86 -37.22
C THR A 161 4.37 -14.34 -36.76
N GLY A 162 5.44 -14.98 -37.24
CA GLY A 162 6.82 -14.68 -36.85
C GLY A 162 7.30 -15.45 -35.63
N MET A 163 8.61 -15.49 -35.42
CA MET A 163 9.22 -16.27 -34.34
C MET A 163 9.27 -15.52 -33.00
N ASN A 164 9.30 -14.19 -33.04
CA ASN A 164 9.49 -13.32 -31.89
C ASN A 164 8.39 -12.26 -31.87
N PRO A 165 7.13 -12.64 -31.57
CA PRO A 165 6.07 -11.65 -31.44
C PRO A 165 6.38 -10.69 -30.29
N LYS A 166 5.79 -9.49 -30.32
CA LYS A 166 5.81 -8.51 -29.24
C LYS A 166 4.38 -8.23 -28.78
N MET A 167 4.11 -8.34 -27.48
CA MET A 167 2.82 -7.94 -26.92
C MET A 167 2.63 -6.42 -26.97
N THR A 168 1.39 -5.97 -27.12
CA THR A 168 1.05 -4.54 -27.06
C THR A 168 1.30 -3.97 -25.67
N ASP A 169 1.56 -2.67 -25.60
CA ASP A 169 1.81 -1.97 -24.33
C ASP A 169 0.64 -2.13 -23.34
N GLN A 170 -0.61 -2.16 -23.84
CA GLN A 170 -1.78 -2.40 -22.98
C GLN A 170 -1.81 -3.82 -22.41
N THR A 171 -1.41 -4.83 -23.19
CA THR A 171 -1.31 -6.22 -22.72
C THR A 171 -0.25 -6.34 -21.64
N ALA A 172 0.91 -5.72 -21.86
CA ALA A 172 2.01 -5.64 -20.91
C ALA A 172 1.57 -4.94 -19.62
N LYS A 173 0.91 -3.78 -19.72
CA LYS A 173 0.40 -3.03 -18.57
C LYS A 173 -0.55 -3.88 -17.73
N ASN A 174 -1.54 -4.54 -18.34
CA ASN A 174 -2.48 -5.39 -17.61
C ASN A 174 -1.78 -6.56 -16.88
N LEU A 175 -0.77 -7.17 -17.52
CA LEU A 175 0.03 -8.23 -16.90
C LEU A 175 0.87 -7.70 -15.73
N ILE A 176 1.52 -6.54 -15.89
CA ILE A 176 2.34 -5.91 -14.85
C ILE A 176 1.48 -5.46 -13.67
N ASP A 177 0.32 -4.84 -13.92
CA ASP A 177 -0.64 -4.43 -12.88
C ASP A 177 -1.11 -5.66 -12.07
N TRP A 178 -1.43 -6.77 -12.74
CA TRP A 178 -1.76 -8.02 -12.05
C TRP A 178 -0.57 -8.57 -11.25
N CYS A 179 0.66 -8.47 -11.76
CA CYS A 179 1.84 -8.90 -11.04
C CYS A 179 2.05 -8.09 -9.76
N TYR A 180 1.80 -6.78 -9.74
CA TYR A 180 1.81 -5.97 -8.50
C TYR A 180 0.80 -6.49 -7.48
N ALA A 181 -0.42 -6.85 -7.90
CA ALA A 181 -1.42 -7.44 -7.02
C ALA A 181 -0.99 -8.81 -6.47
N ALA A 182 -0.44 -9.69 -7.32
CA ALA A 182 0.06 -11.00 -6.90
C ALA A 182 1.25 -10.88 -5.93
N VAL A 183 2.20 -9.99 -6.22
CA VAL A 183 3.34 -9.67 -5.34
C VAL A 183 2.86 -9.13 -4.00
N THR A 184 1.89 -8.22 -4.00
CA THR A 184 1.27 -7.70 -2.77
C THR A 184 0.69 -8.83 -1.93
N ALA A 185 -0.12 -9.72 -2.53
CA ALA A 185 -0.74 -10.84 -1.82
C ALA A 185 0.26 -11.84 -1.24
N VAL A 186 1.42 -12.03 -1.89
CA VAL A 186 2.47 -12.94 -1.40
C VAL A 186 3.38 -12.26 -0.37
N ALA A 187 3.83 -11.03 -0.62
CA ALA A 187 4.80 -10.33 0.22
C ALA A 187 4.28 -10.01 1.63
N LEU A 188 2.96 -9.80 1.75
CA LEU A 188 2.30 -9.48 3.02
C LEU A 188 2.07 -10.71 3.92
N ARG A 189 2.01 -11.93 3.35
CA ARG A 189 1.70 -13.15 4.11
C ARG A 189 2.82 -13.48 5.10
N GLY A 190 2.43 -13.85 6.32
CA GLY A 190 3.35 -14.16 7.42
C GLY A 190 4.05 -12.92 8.01
N ARG A 191 3.72 -11.71 7.54
CA ARG A 191 4.12 -10.45 8.15
C ARG A 191 3.10 -10.02 9.21
N ARG A 192 3.38 -8.91 9.88
CA ARG A 192 2.51 -8.38 10.92
C ARG A 192 2.42 -6.87 10.88
N VAL A 193 1.31 -6.36 11.40
CA VAL A 193 1.16 -4.96 11.78
C VAL A 193 1.14 -4.84 13.30
N VAL A 194 1.62 -3.72 13.82
CA VAL A 194 1.67 -3.46 15.28
C VAL A 194 0.63 -2.43 15.65
N ILE A 195 -0.30 -2.81 16.52
CA ILE A 195 -1.32 -1.92 17.07
C ILE A 195 -0.97 -1.63 18.52
N LEU A 196 -0.77 -0.35 18.83
CA LEU A 196 -0.48 0.16 20.15
C LEU A 196 -1.77 0.77 20.74
N GLY A 197 -2.35 0.07 21.71
CA GLY A 197 -3.69 0.36 22.24
C GLY A 197 -4.78 -0.55 21.66
N HIS A 198 -6.03 -0.11 21.78
CA HIS A 198 -7.21 -0.72 21.18
C HIS A 198 -7.85 0.24 20.16
N ASP A 199 -9.14 0.08 19.85
CA ASP A 199 -9.88 1.03 19.01
C ASP A 199 -10.02 2.37 19.73
N SER A 200 -9.82 3.46 18.99
CA SER A 200 -9.93 4.81 19.51
C SER A 200 -11.38 5.28 19.51
N MET A 201 -11.80 5.95 20.59
CA MET A 201 -13.08 6.69 20.69
C MET A 201 -14.36 5.88 20.34
N GLY A 202 -14.31 4.55 20.40
CA GLY A 202 -15.42 3.69 20.00
C GLY A 202 -15.66 3.65 18.49
N MET A 203 -14.65 3.96 17.67
CA MET A 203 -14.72 3.85 16.21
C MET A 203 -14.79 2.38 15.81
N GLU A 204 -16.00 1.83 15.63
CA GLU A 204 -16.15 0.43 15.21
C GLU A 204 -15.57 0.17 13.81
N THR A 205 -15.44 1.22 12.99
CA THR A 205 -14.74 1.17 11.70
C THR A 205 -13.23 1.02 11.84
N ALA A 206 -12.66 1.21 13.03
CA ALA A 206 -11.24 1.02 13.36
C ALA A 206 -10.92 -0.39 13.89
N LEU A 207 -11.93 -1.25 14.13
CA LEU A 207 -11.74 -2.57 14.74
C LEU A 207 -10.73 -3.44 13.98
N ALA A 208 -9.91 -4.16 14.75
CA ALA A 208 -8.80 -4.93 14.20
C ALA A 208 -9.21 -6.14 13.34
N HIS A 209 -10.40 -6.71 13.58
CA HIS A 209 -10.88 -7.93 12.92
C HIS A 209 -9.79 -9.01 12.77
N VAL A 210 -9.13 -9.37 13.88
CA VAL A 210 -7.90 -10.18 13.90
C VAL A 210 -8.03 -11.50 13.14
N LEU A 211 -9.07 -12.29 13.43
CA LEU A 211 -9.26 -13.60 12.79
C LEU A 211 -9.57 -13.46 11.30
N PRO A 212 -10.51 -12.59 10.86
CA PRO A 212 -10.68 -12.29 9.44
C PRO A 212 -9.39 -11.86 8.75
N THR A 213 -8.64 -10.91 9.31
CA THR A 213 -7.39 -10.40 8.73
C THR A 213 -6.36 -11.53 8.53
N ARG A 214 -6.21 -12.41 9.53
CA ARG A 214 -5.33 -13.57 9.46
C ARG A 214 -5.78 -14.57 8.39
N ASN A 215 -7.07 -14.90 8.35
CA ASN A 215 -7.60 -15.91 7.44
C ASN A 215 -7.60 -15.44 5.97
N THR A 216 -7.90 -14.17 5.73
CA THR A 216 -8.01 -13.62 4.38
C THR A 216 -6.66 -13.21 3.81
N PHE A 217 -5.85 -12.50 4.60
CA PHE A 217 -4.61 -11.88 4.10
C PHE A 217 -3.35 -12.60 4.58
N GLY A 218 -3.44 -13.48 5.58
CA GLY A 218 -2.27 -14.09 6.22
C GLY A 218 -1.40 -13.08 6.97
N ILE A 219 -1.97 -11.95 7.38
CA ILE A 219 -1.31 -10.89 8.14
C ILE A 219 -1.66 -11.08 9.62
N GLU A 220 -0.66 -11.04 10.49
CA GLU A 220 -0.87 -11.05 11.93
C GLU A 220 -1.02 -9.64 12.51
N ILE A 221 -1.82 -9.49 13.56
CA ILE A 221 -1.98 -8.23 14.27
C ILE A 221 -1.35 -8.37 15.66
N THR A 222 -0.15 -7.79 15.79
CA THR A 222 0.52 -7.69 17.09
C THR A 222 -0.15 -6.58 17.88
N ARG A 223 -0.66 -6.90 19.07
CA ARG A 223 -1.40 -5.96 19.93
C ARG A 223 -0.59 -5.72 21.18
N LEU A 224 -0.20 -4.47 21.42
CA LEU A 224 0.60 -4.06 22.56
C LEU A 224 -0.13 -2.92 23.26
N ASP A 225 -0.18 -2.97 24.59
CA ASP A 225 -0.78 -1.89 25.37
C ASP A 225 0.08 -0.62 25.27
N MET A 226 -0.55 0.56 25.19
CA MET A 226 0.18 1.83 25.12
C MET A 226 1.02 2.10 26.37
N LYS A 227 0.70 1.48 27.51
CA LYS A 227 1.53 1.50 28.73
C LYS A 227 2.95 1.04 28.44
N LEU A 228 3.15 0.05 27.57
CA LEU A 228 4.50 -0.38 27.19
C LEU A 228 5.27 0.77 26.54
N LEU A 229 4.65 1.49 25.60
CA LEU A 229 5.26 2.66 24.96
C LEU A 229 5.54 3.77 25.98
N ALA A 230 4.61 4.04 26.91
CA ALA A 230 4.80 5.01 27.98
C ALA A 230 5.99 4.66 28.88
N ASP A 231 6.11 3.39 29.29
CA ASP A 231 7.23 2.90 30.11
C ASP A 231 8.56 3.02 29.36
N MET A 232 8.57 2.68 28.06
CA MET A 232 9.76 2.80 27.20
C MET A 232 10.16 4.27 27.00
N LEU A 233 9.19 5.15 26.81
CA LEU A 233 9.41 6.59 26.66
C LEU A 233 9.99 7.20 27.95
N ASN A 234 9.41 6.87 29.10
CA ASN A 234 9.89 7.31 30.41
C ASN A 234 11.32 6.81 30.72
N LYS A 235 11.64 5.57 30.32
CA LYS A 235 12.99 5.01 30.43
C LYS A 235 13.96 5.51 29.36
N ARG A 236 13.50 6.35 28.43
CA ARG A 236 14.27 6.80 27.25
C ARG A 236 14.88 5.62 26.49
N ALA A 237 14.05 4.62 26.17
CA ALA A 237 14.46 3.38 25.49
C ALA A 237 14.76 3.60 23.98
N TYR A 238 15.55 4.62 23.68
CA TYR A 238 16.04 5.01 22.37
C TYR A 238 17.47 5.55 22.51
N SER A 239 18.20 5.63 21.41
CA SER A 239 19.52 6.28 21.40
C SER A 239 19.38 7.80 21.55
N GLU A 240 19.86 8.36 22.66
CA GLU A 240 19.86 9.82 22.89
C GLU A 240 20.66 10.57 21.79
N LYS A 241 21.74 9.95 21.31
CA LYS A 241 22.51 10.46 20.17
C LYS A 241 21.65 10.54 18.90
N GLU A 242 20.82 9.53 18.66
CA GLU A 242 19.94 9.51 17.49
C GLU A 242 18.78 10.51 17.65
N LEU A 243 18.18 10.63 18.83
CA LEU A 243 17.17 11.65 19.11
C LEU A 243 17.71 13.05 18.82
N LYS A 244 18.94 13.35 19.24
CA LYS A 244 19.61 14.63 18.94
C LYS A 244 19.80 14.83 17.43
N ALA A 245 20.11 13.78 16.68
CA ALA A 245 20.26 13.84 15.23
C ALA A 245 18.91 14.10 14.53
N LEU A 246 17.85 13.41 14.95
CA LEU A 246 16.48 13.58 14.46
C LEU A 246 15.94 14.98 14.79
N ARG A 247 16.05 15.44 16.03
CA ARG A 247 15.66 16.81 16.42
C ARG A 247 16.46 17.85 15.64
N GLY A 248 17.77 17.63 15.45
CA GLY A 248 18.60 18.49 14.61
C GLY A 248 18.16 18.50 13.15
N TRP A 249 17.68 17.38 12.61
CA TRP A 249 17.12 17.29 11.26
C TRP A 249 15.82 18.10 11.15
N ILE A 250 14.89 17.97 12.11
CA ILE A 250 13.68 18.79 12.17
C ILE A 250 14.04 20.28 12.25
N ASN A 251 14.94 20.66 13.15
CA ASN A 251 15.32 22.07 13.31
C ASN A 251 15.90 22.68 12.02
N ARG A 252 16.64 21.89 11.22
CA ARG A 252 17.18 22.34 9.92
C ARG A 252 16.09 22.49 8.86
N HIS A 253 15.12 21.59 8.83
CA HIS A 253 14.12 21.53 7.77
C HIS A 253 12.86 22.36 8.09
N VAL A 254 12.30 22.22 9.29
CA VAL A 254 11.09 22.93 9.74
C VAL A 254 11.44 24.32 10.27
N GLY A 255 12.49 24.41 11.11
CA GLY A 255 12.99 25.68 11.64
C GLY A 255 11.93 26.44 12.44
N LYS A 256 11.74 27.73 12.14
CA LYS A 256 10.77 28.61 12.83
C LYS A 256 9.29 28.20 12.68
N ARG A 257 8.99 27.22 11.83
CA ARG A 257 7.64 26.67 11.66
C ARG A 257 7.30 25.58 12.68
N LEU A 258 8.27 25.17 13.50
CA LEU A 258 8.04 24.38 14.70
C LEU A 258 7.71 25.37 15.82
N GLU A 259 6.46 25.33 16.29
CA GLU A 259 5.97 26.21 17.34
C GLU A 259 6.29 25.61 18.72
N LEU A 260 6.99 26.39 19.55
CA LEU A 260 7.33 26.05 20.92
C LEU A 260 7.23 27.33 21.75
N ARG A 261 6.50 27.32 22.86
CA ARG A 261 6.38 28.49 23.75
C ARG A 261 7.49 28.52 24.80
N ASP A 262 7.87 27.34 25.29
CA ASP A 262 8.81 27.18 26.38
C ASP A 262 9.59 25.86 26.29
N GLU A 263 10.40 25.58 27.31
CA GLU A 263 11.17 24.35 27.41
C GLU A 263 10.28 23.10 27.59
N ALA A 264 9.10 23.23 28.20
CA ALA A 264 8.19 22.10 28.39
C ALA A 264 7.59 21.64 27.05
N ASP A 265 7.24 22.57 26.16
CA ASP A 265 6.87 22.25 24.78
C ASP A 265 8.04 21.60 24.03
N SER A 266 9.26 22.11 24.21
CA SER A 266 10.46 21.55 23.57
C SER A 266 10.72 20.09 23.99
N GLU A 267 10.54 19.78 25.27
CA GLU A 267 10.69 18.42 25.81
C GLU A 267 9.55 17.50 25.38
N ARG A 268 8.31 17.99 25.34
CA ARG A 268 7.18 17.24 24.77
C ARG A 268 7.42 16.87 23.31
N PHE A 269 7.95 17.79 22.51
CA PHE A 269 8.31 17.47 21.13
C PHE A 269 9.46 16.45 21.04
N ASN A 270 10.45 16.51 21.93
CA ASN A 270 11.48 15.46 22.05
C ASN A 270 10.87 14.09 22.40
N MET A 271 9.84 14.06 23.25
CA MET A 271 9.10 12.84 23.55
C MET A 271 8.37 12.29 22.32
N SER A 272 7.67 13.12 21.54
CA SER A 272 7.02 12.69 20.27
C SER A 272 8.03 12.11 19.27
N LEU A 273 9.22 12.71 19.14
CA LEU A 273 10.30 12.15 18.32
C LEU A 273 10.88 10.85 18.91
N GLY A 274 10.95 10.74 20.23
CA GLY A 274 11.36 9.53 20.93
C GLY A 274 10.41 8.35 20.70
N MET A 275 9.10 8.62 20.61
CA MET A 275 8.10 7.61 20.25
C MET A 275 8.41 6.99 18.87
N TYR A 276 8.74 7.81 17.88
CA TYR A 276 9.12 7.31 16.55
C TYR A 276 10.31 6.34 16.60
N LEU A 277 11.37 6.68 17.32
CA LEU A 277 12.55 5.83 17.42
C LEU A 277 12.23 4.50 18.12
N ILE A 278 11.50 4.56 19.24
CA ILE A 278 11.07 3.37 19.98
C ILE A 278 10.23 2.45 19.10
N VAL A 279 9.18 2.99 18.48
CA VAL A 279 8.24 2.19 17.70
C VAL A 279 8.90 1.66 16.43
N ARG A 280 9.83 2.41 15.82
CA ARG A 280 10.58 1.95 14.65
C ARG A 280 11.41 0.73 14.97
N ASP A 281 12.15 0.77 16.08
CA ASP A 281 13.02 -0.32 16.50
C ASP A 281 12.18 -1.54 16.92
N LEU A 282 11.09 -1.33 17.65
CA LEU A 282 10.11 -2.38 17.99
C LEU A 282 9.51 -3.05 16.74
N MET A 283 9.10 -2.26 15.75
CA MET A 283 8.56 -2.79 14.48
C MET A 283 9.61 -3.60 13.70
N ALA A 284 10.86 -3.15 13.69
CA ALA A 284 11.96 -3.86 13.03
C ALA A 284 12.22 -5.23 13.70
N ASP A 285 12.21 -5.29 15.03
CA ASP A 285 12.38 -6.52 15.80
C ASP A 285 11.22 -7.49 15.60
N LEU A 286 10.00 -6.95 15.54
CA LEU A 286 8.79 -7.72 15.24
C LEU A 286 8.66 -8.04 13.76
N ASN A 287 9.55 -7.62 12.87
CA ASN A 287 9.42 -7.82 11.42
C ASN A 287 8.06 -7.29 10.87
N ALA A 288 7.59 -6.19 11.44
CA ALA A 288 6.34 -5.53 11.08
C ALA A 288 6.46 -4.70 9.80
N ILE A 289 5.33 -4.50 9.12
CA ILE A 289 5.24 -3.80 7.82
C ILE A 289 4.32 -2.57 7.86
N GLY A 290 3.82 -2.24 9.04
CA GLY A 290 2.92 -1.13 9.31
C GLY A 290 2.43 -1.21 10.75
N GLY A 291 1.65 -0.22 11.17
CA GLY A 291 1.12 -0.18 12.51
C GLY A 291 0.00 0.82 12.71
N GLY A 292 -0.42 0.99 13.95
CA GLY A 292 -1.40 2.00 14.31
C GLY A 292 -1.24 2.35 15.78
N PHE A 293 -1.58 3.58 16.11
CA PHE A 293 -1.49 4.09 17.47
C PHE A 293 -2.81 4.73 17.86
N MET A 294 -3.38 4.23 18.95
CA MET A 294 -4.72 4.62 19.37
C MET A 294 -4.79 6.09 19.76
N SER A 295 -3.81 6.58 20.53
CA SER A 295 -3.72 7.96 21.05
C SER A 295 -4.92 8.37 21.91
N GLN A 296 -6.07 8.58 21.27
CA GLN A 296 -7.29 9.02 21.91
C GLN A 296 -8.06 7.82 22.49
N LEU A 297 -8.52 7.85 23.74
CA LEU A 297 -8.39 8.96 24.68
C LEU A 297 -7.25 8.76 25.68
N GLU A 298 -6.93 7.52 26.02
CA GLU A 298 -6.15 7.12 27.19
C GLU A 298 -4.69 7.62 27.19
N TRP A 299 -4.12 7.93 26.03
CA TRP A 299 -2.77 8.48 25.94
C TRP A 299 -2.76 10.01 25.97
N GLY A 300 -3.48 10.65 25.05
CA GLY A 300 -3.35 12.09 24.80
C GLY A 300 -4.45 12.97 25.39
N SER A 301 -5.59 12.40 25.75
CA SER A 301 -6.84 13.15 25.92
C SER A 301 -7.59 12.92 27.23
N ASP A 302 -7.41 11.77 27.88
CA ASP A 302 -8.13 11.43 29.10
C ASP A 302 -7.45 12.00 30.35
N LEU A 303 -8.07 13.04 30.92
CA LEU A 303 -7.61 13.74 32.13
C LEU A 303 -7.69 12.89 33.42
N ARG A 304 -8.30 11.70 33.39
CA ARG A 304 -8.23 10.75 34.51
C ARG A 304 -6.83 10.12 34.61
N GLY A 305 -6.12 10.04 33.49
CA GLY A 305 -4.74 9.56 33.40
C GLY A 305 -3.71 10.69 33.46
N ILE A 306 -2.50 10.41 32.97
CA ILE A 306 -1.45 11.41 32.73
C ILE A 306 -1.33 11.59 31.22
N PRO A 307 -1.93 12.64 30.64
CA PRO A 307 -1.82 12.88 29.20
C PRO A 307 -0.37 13.02 28.74
N LEU A 308 -0.04 12.33 27.66
CA LEU A 308 1.26 12.31 26.98
C LEU A 308 1.15 13.01 25.62
N PRO A 309 2.26 13.53 25.07
CA PRO A 309 2.20 14.33 23.86
C PRO A 309 1.74 13.53 22.64
N VAL A 310 1.14 14.23 21.67
CA VAL A 310 0.63 13.65 20.42
C VAL A 310 1.72 12.93 19.61
N ALA A 311 1.27 12.00 18.77
CA ALA A 311 2.11 11.14 17.95
C ALA A 311 2.28 11.62 16.50
N ASP A 312 1.76 12.79 16.16
CA ASP A 312 1.57 13.25 14.79
C ASP A 312 2.87 13.21 13.96
N ALA A 313 3.99 13.67 14.55
CA ALA A 313 5.29 13.57 13.89
C ALA A 313 5.72 12.12 13.63
N MET A 314 5.51 11.21 14.60
CA MET A 314 5.84 9.79 14.47
C MET A 314 5.05 9.14 13.34
N GLU A 315 3.74 9.39 13.29
CA GLU A 315 2.84 8.83 12.28
C GLU A 315 3.22 9.33 10.88
N SER A 316 3.44 10.64 10.71
CA SER A 316 3.95 11.20 9.46
C SER A 316 5.30 10.59 9.03
N PHE A 317 6.25 10.39 9.95
CA PHE A 317 7.54 9.75 9.63
C PHE A 317 7.37 8.33 9.12
N PHE A 318 6.49 7.53 9.73
CA PHE A 318 6.25 6.16 9.26
C PHE A 318 5.65 6.14 7.85
N ASN A 319 4.66 7.00 7.60
CA ASN A 319 4.00 7.10 6.30
C ASN A 319 4.88 7.73 5.20
N SER A 320 5.90 8.49 5.57
CA SER A 320 6.82 9.12 4.62
C SER A 320 7.85 8.18 4.01
N THR A 321 8.38 8.55 2.83
CA THR A 321 9.45 7.81 2.15
C THR A 321 10.86 8.19 2.62
N PHE A 322 10.97 8.94 3.71
CA PHE A 322 12.24 9.39 4.28
C PHE A 322 12.11 9.72 5.76
N ASP A 323 13.25 9.74 6.44
CA ASP A 323 13.44 10.25 7.80
C ASP A 323 14.83 10.94 7.90
N HIS A 324 15.33 11.13 9.11
CA HIS A 324 16.67 11.71 9.35
C HIS A 324 17.83 10.83 8.85
N ASN A 325 17.61 9.54 8.61
CA ASN A 325 18.59 8.58 8.09
C ASN A 325 18.59 8.50 6.55
N GLY A 326 17.64 9.16 5.88
CA GLY A 326 17.56 9.23 4.42
C GLY A 326 16.29 8.58 3.88
N ARG A 327 16.36 8.09 2.64
CA ARG A 327 15.21 7.44 1.99
C ARG A 327 14.95 6.06 2.62
N LYS A 328 13.68 5.75 2.82
CA LYS A 328 13.19 4.47 3.35
C LYS A 328 11.88 4.08 2.66
N ALA A 329 11.49 2.81 2.77
CA ALA A 329 10.13 2.41 2.45
C ALA A 329 9.14 3.10 3.41
N PRO A 330 7.98 3.56 2.92
CA PRO A 330 6.88 3.90 3.81
C PRO A 330 6.42 2.64 4.55
N LEU A 331 6.15 2.78 5.85
CA LEU A 331 5.58 1.75 6.71
C LEU A 331 4.22 2.28 7.15
N PRO A 332 3.13 1.95 6.43
CA PRO A 332 1.82 2.53 6.69
C PRO A 332 1.44 2.47 8.17
N PHE A 333 1.08 3.61 8.73
CA PHE A 333 0.83 3.80 10.14
C PHE A 333 -0.44 4.62 10.34
N ALA A 334 -1.48 3.97 10.87
CA ALA A 334 -2.79 4.58 11.02
C ALA A 334 -2.90 5.34 12.34
N THR A 335 -3.34 6.60 12.24
CA THR A 335 -3.86 7.35 13.39
C THR A 335 -5.03 6.59 14.01
N GLU A 336 -5.21 6.74 15.32
CA GLU A 336 -6.38 6.23 16.06
C GLU A 336 -6.52 4.71 16.06
N ALA A 337 -5.41 4.02 15.81
CA ALA A 337 -5.36 2.57 15.64
C ALA A 337 -6.43 2.07 14.64
N ASP A 338 -6.76 2.87 13.63
CA ASP A 338 -7.70 2.50 12.59
C ASP A 338 -7.13 1.37 11.74
N VAL A 339 -7.48 0.12 12.09
CA VAL A 339 -6.91 -1.05 11.42
C VAL A 339 -7.45 -1.19 10.00
N GLN A 340 -8.69 -0.78 9.72
CA GLN A 340 -9.23 -0.85 8.37
C GLN A 340 -8.58 0.23 7.48
N GLY A 341 -8.35 1.43 8.02
CA GLY A 341 -7.52 2.47 7.40
C GLY A 341 -6.08 2.00 7.16
N LEU A 342 -5.47 1.35 8.15
CA LEU A 342 -4.13 0.75 8.04
C LEU A 342 -4.06 -0.27 6.91
N LEU A 343 -5.00 -1.22 6.85
CA LEU A 343 -5.03 -2.22 5.79
C LEU A 343 -5.20 -1.56 4.42
N THR A 344 -6.00 -0.51 4.33
CA THR A 344 -6.17 0.30 3.11
C THR A 344 -4.84 0.89 2.65
N MET A 345 -4.15 1.61 3.54
CA MET A 345 -2.87 2.23 3.23
C MET A 345 -1.81 1.18 2.91
N LEU A 346 -1.81 0.05 3.63
CA LEU A 346 -0.89 -1.06 3.42
C LEU A 346 -1.03 -1.65 2.01
N PHE A 347 -2.26 -1.99 1.60
CA PHE A 347 -2.49 -2.54 0.27
C PHE A 347 -2.15 -1.53 -0.82
N MET A 348 -2.57 -0.27 -0.68
CA MET A 348 -2.28 0.78 -1.67
C MET A 348 -0.79 1.09 -1.80
N THR A 349 -0.05 1.06 -0.68
CA THR A 349 1.41 1.23 -0.68
C THR A 349 2.10 0.12 -1.45
N TYR A 350 1.70 -1.14 -1.27
CA TYR A 350 2.30 -2.26 -2.00
C TYR A 350 1.88 -2.31 -3.47
N LEU A 351 0.59 -2.05 -3.76
CA LEU A 351 0.07 -2.02 -5.14
C LEU A 351 0.73 -0.93 -5.99
N SER A 352 1.16 0.17 -5.37
CA SER A 352 1.87 1.27 -6.05
C SER A 352 3.40 1.12 -6.06
N GLY A 353 3.93 0.00 -5.55
CA GLY A 353 5.38 -0.21 -5.44
C GLY A 353 6.05 0.75 -4.46
N GLY A 354 5.34 1.24 -3.44
CA GLY A 354 5.87 2.06 -2.36
C GLY A 354 5.63 3.55 -2.48
N ASN A 355 4.53 3.98 -3.12
CA ASN A 355 4.13 5.38 -2.99
C ASN A 355 3.61 5.64 -1.57
N PRO A 356 3.90 6.82 -0.99
CA PRO A 356 3.52 7.15 0.39
C PRO A 356 2.00 7.28 0.51
N PRO A 357 1.36 6.65 1.51
CA PRO A 357 -0.06 6.81 1.73
C PRO A 357 -0.40 8.22 2.25
N LEU A 358 -1.64 8.63 2.02
CA LEU A 358 -2.28 9.77 2.68
C LEU A 358 -3.42 9.21 3.51
N PHE A 359 -3.25 9.17 4.83
CA PHE A 359 -4.39 9.06 5.72
C PHE A 359 -4.96 10.47 5.89
N MET A 360 -6.28 10.59 5.83
CA MET A 360 -6.99 11.85 6.06
C MET A 360 -8.42 11.56 6.50
N ASP A 361 -9.01 12.41 7.32
CA ASP A 361 -10.46 12.36 7.54
C ASP A 361 -11.13 13.03 6.37
N PHE A 362 -12.28 12.51 5.95
CA PHE A 362 -13.14 13.20 4.98
C PHE A 362 -13.95 14.27 5.71
N ARG A 363 -13.24 15.33 6.13
CA ARG A 363 -13.75 16.29 7.12
C ARG A 363 -14.91 17.11 6.61
N LYS A 364 -14.79 17.69 5.41
CA LYS A 364 -15.87 18.50 4.82
C LYS A 364 -15.99 18.30 3.31
N VAL A 365 -17.13 17.80 2.88
CA VAL A 365 -17.52 17.87 1.48
C VAL A 365 -18.12 19.24 1.18
N TRP A 366 -17.43 20.01 0.35
CA TRP A 366 -17.83 21.32 -0.15
C TRP A 366 -18.53 21.20 -1.48
N GLU A 367 -19.84 21.42 -1.49
CA GLU A 367 -20.56 21.52 -2.76
C GLU A 367 -20.22 22.82 -3.48
N ALA A 368 -20.30 22.80 -4.81
CA ALA A 368 -20.00 23.95 -5.66
C ALA A 368 -20.75 25.24 -5.24
N TRP A 369 -21.99 25.11 -4.74
CA TRP A 369 -22.76 26.26 -4.27
C TRP A 369 -22.25 26.83 -2.94
N GLU A 370 -21.74 25.98 -2.03
CA GLU A 370 -21.15 26.39 -0.74
C GLU A 370 -19.88 27.19 -0.96
N ILE A 371 -19.01 26.71 -1.87
CA ILE A 371 -17.77 27.36 -2.28
C ILE A 371 -18.07 28.75 -2.86
N LYS A 372 -19.03 28.85 -3.80
CA LYS A 372 -19.44 30.13 -4.41
C LYS A 372 -20.00 31.10 -3.38
N LYS A 373 -20.81 30.60 -2.44
CA LYS A 373 -21.38 31.40 -1.35
C LYS A 373 -20.29 31.94 -0.41
N LEU A 374 -19.32 31.10 -0.03
CA LEU A 374 -18.20 31.51 0.81
C LEU A 374 -17.33 32.55 0.09
N ALA A 375 -16.97 32.31 -1.17
CA ALA A 375 -16.23 33.26 -1.99
C ALA A 375 -16.94 34.62 -2.08
N GLY A 376 -18.26 34.63 -2.28
CA GLY A 376 -19.08 35.84 -2.26
C GLY A 376 -19.03 36.57 -0.91
N LYS A 377 -19.12 35.82 0.20
CA LYS A 377 -19.06 36.37 1.57
C LYS A 377 -17.73 37.06 1.87
N ILE A 378 -16.62 36.51 1.37
CA ILE A 378 -15.27 37.08 1.57
C ILE A 378 -14.86 38.06 0.44
N GLY A 379 -15.76 38.38 -0.48
CA GLY A 379 -15.52 39.39 -1.52
C GLY A 379 -14.68 38.92 -2.72
N LEU A 380 -14.43 37.62 -2.87
CA LEU A 380 -13.72 37.05 -4.01
C LEU A 380 -14.62 37.00 -5.26
N LYS A 381 -14.42 37.95 -6.18
CA LYS A 381 -15.23 38.09 -7.40
C LYS A 381 -14.69 37.34 -8.62
N LYS A 382 -13.39 37.04 -8.65
CA LYS A 382 -12.71 36.38 -9.78
C LYS A 382 -12.40 34.93 -9.40
N LEU A 383 -13.28 34.02 -9.82
CA LEU A 383 -13.09 32.58 -9.69
C LEU A 383 -12.93 31.96 -11.07
N ASP A 384 -12.09 30.93 -11.18
CA ASP A 384 -12.00 30.15 -12.41
C ASP A 384 -13.25 29.28 -12.57
N LYS A 385 -14.10 29.66 -13.52
CA LYS A 385 -15.36 28.95 -13.80
C LYS A 385 -15.15 27.60 -14.49
N LYS A 386 -13.94 27.33 -15.01
CA LYS A 386 -13.58 26.04 -15.63
C LYS A 386 -13.01 25.06 -14.62
N ALA A 387 -12.64 25.51 -13.42
CA ALA A 387 -12.14 24.64 -12.39
C ALA A 387 -13.17 23.58 -12.01
N ASP A 388 -12.68 22.38 -11.76
CA ASP A 388 -13.45 21.23 -11.32
C ASP A 388 -14.16 21.50 -9.98
N TRP A 389 -13.47 22.07 -9.00
CA TRP A 389 -14.04 22.45 -7.71
C TRP A 389 -15.14 23.50 -7.84
N TYR A 390 -15.07 24.37 -8.85
CA TYR A 390 -16.09 25.40 -9.07
C TYR A 390 -17.42 24.80 -9.56
N ASN A 391 -17.35 23.69 -10.32
CA ASN A 391 -18.52 23.07 -10.93
C ASN A 391 -19.02 21.85 -10.14
N LYS A 392 -18.10 21.00 -9.68
CA LYS A 392 -18.38 19.75 -8.97
C LYS A 392 -18.39 19.93 -7.45
N GLY A 393 -17.55 20.82 -6.93
CA GLY A 393 -17.21 20.88 -5.50
C GLY A 393 -15.91 20.15 -5.19
N LEU A 394 -15.54 20.06 -3.92
CA LEU A 394 -14.34 19.36 -3.46
C LEU A 394 -14.56 18.73 -2.08
N VAL A 395 -13.68 17.82 -1.69
CA VAL A 395 -13.56 17.30 -0.33
C VAL A 395 -12.34 17.93 0.33
N ASP A 396 -12.51 18.47 1.52
CA ASP A 396 -11.41 18.84 2.40
C ASP A 396 -11.03 17.63 3.25
N GLY A 397 -9.90 17.01 2.88
CA GLY A 397 -9.23 16.00 3.69
C GLY A 397 -8.36 16.66 4.74
N ASP A 398 -8.64 16.41 6.01
CA ASP A 398 -8.04 17.09 7.17
C ASP A 398 -7.91 16.09 8.33
N ASN A 399 -6.73 15.90 8.93
CA ASN A 399 -6.54 14.95 10.03
C ASN A 399 -5.45 15.36 11.04
N SER A 400 -5.46 14.72 12.21
CA SER A 400 -4.54 15.07 13.29
C SER A 400 -3.07 14.68 13.08
N GLY A 401 -2.71 13.62 12.34
CA GLY A 401 -1.28 13.24 12.33
C GLY A 401 -0.72 12.22 11.33
N SER A 402 -1.52 11.52 10.52
CA SER A 402 -1.00 10.39 9.70
C SER A 402 -0.68 10.74 8.25
N ALA A 403 -0.77 12.00 7.84
CA ALA A 403 -0.38 12.37 6.48
C ALA A 403 1.14 12.25 6.30
N ALA A 404 1.59 11.51 5.29
CA ALA A 404 3.01 11.47 4.93
C ALA A 404 3.48 12.87 4.51
N PHE A 405 4.67 13.29 4.96
CA PHE A 405 5.25 14.58 4.58
C PHE A 405 5.34 14.74 3.06
N ASP A 406 5.53 13.64 2.33
CA ASP A 406 5.62 13.59 0.87
C ASP A 406 4.48 14.35 0.17
N TRP A 407 3.28 14.42 0.76
CA TRP A 407 2.12 15.12 0.21
C TRP A 407 2.20 16.65 0.30
N ALA A 408 3.16 17.21 1.04
CA ALA A 408 3.44 18.65 1.03
C ALA A 408 4.04 19.17 -0.29
N ALA A 409 4.39 18.27 -1.23
CA ALA A 409 4.87 18.62 -2.56
C ALA A 409 4.42 17.62 -3.63
N LYS A 410 4.69 17.92 -4.90
CA LYS A 410 4.39 17.01 -6.01
C LYS A 410 5.29 15.76 -5.97
N PRO A 411 4.82 14.59 -6.44
CA PRO A 411 5.63 13.39 -6.57
C PRO A 411 6.97 13.64 -7.26
N GLY A 412 8.05 13.03 -6.75
CA GLY A 412 9.42 13.21 -7.24
C GLY A 412 10.16 14.43 -6.67
N ALA A 413 9.52 15.25 -5.83
CA ALA A 413 10.19 16.35 -5.14
C ALA A 413 11.33 15.88 -4.22
N SER A 414 12.33 16.75 -4.04
CA SER A 414 13.40 16.52 -3.07
C SER A 414 12.88 16.64 -1.64
N VAL A 415 13.53 15.95 -0.70
CA VAL A 415 13.21 16.03 0.74
C VAL A 415 13.17 17.49 1.22
N LYS A 416 14.11 18.33 0.77
CA LYS A 416 14.11 19.76 1.08
C LYS A 416 12.82 20.44 0.62
N LYS A 417 12.44 20.25 -0.66
CA LYS A 417 11.24 20.89 -1.23
C LYS A 417 9.96 20.44 -0.55
N ILE A 418 9.89 19.17 -0.16
CA ILE A 418 8.78 18.62 0.62
C ILE A 418 8.71 19.32 1.98
N MET A 419 9.82 19.29 2.74
CA MET A 419 9.84 19.85 4.08
C MET A 419 9.69 21.38 4.12
N ASP A 420 10.02 22.12 3.05
CA ASP A 420 9.74 23.56 2.89
C ASP A 420 8.22 23.88 2.98
N GLY A 421 7.34 22.89 2.81
CA GLY A 421 5.89 23.00 2.98
C GLY A 421 5.36 22.59 4.36
N VAL A 422 6.16 21.87 5.15
CA VAL A 422 5.73 21.27 6.44
C VAL A 422 5.94 22.20 7.63
N GLY A 423 4.86 22.53 8.35
CA GLY A 423 4.89 23.18 9.66
C GLY A 423 4.55 22.22 10.79
N MET A 424 4.86 22.62 12.02
CA MET A 424 4.56 21.86 13.24
C MET A 424 4.01 22.79 14.34
N PRO A 425 2.74 23.24 14.24
CA PRO A 425 2.08 24.04 15.26
C PRO A 425 1.83 23.23 16.53
N LEU A 426 1.52 23.90 17.64
CA LEU A 426 1.10 23.20 18.85
C LEU A 426 -0.24 22.49 18.64
N ALA A 427 -0.38 21.29 19.22
CA ALA A 427 -1.64 20.58 19.26
C ALA A 427 -2.68 21.37 20.08
N ASP A 428 -3.96 21.24 19.70
CA ASP A 428 -5.05 21.88 20.44
C ASP A 428 -5.18 21.27 21.84
N GLU A 429 -4.85 22.04 22.87
CA GLU A 429 -4.88 21.60 24.28
C GLU A 429 -6.28 21.18 24.76
N GLY A 430 -7.35 21.61 24.09
CA GLY A 430 -8.71 21.20 24.38
C GLY A 430 -8.99 19.75 24.01
N TYR A 431 -8.41 19.26 22.92
CA TYR A 431 -8.51 17.86 22.48
C TYR A 431 -7.35 17.01 23.00
N PHE A 432 -6.15 17.61 23.08
CA PHE A 432 -4.90 16.95 23.43
C PHE A 432 -4.22 17.68 24.60
N PRO A 433 -4.75 17.56 25.84
CA PRO A 433 -4.13 18.10 27.04
C PRO A 433 -2.69 17.62 27.28
N GLY A 434 -2.28 16.50 26.66
CA GLY A 434 -0.88 16.04 26.66
C GLY A 434 0.07 16.93 25.84
N GLY A 435 -0.48 17.81 24.99
CA GLY A 435 0.27 18.74 24.16
C GLY A 435 1.09 18.04 23.07
N GLY A 436 2.20 18.67 22.68
CA GLY A 436 3.00 18.26 21.53
C GLY A 436 2.65 19.09 20.30
N ASN A 437 3.02 18.60 19.13
CA ASN A 437 2.89 19.35 17.88
C ASN A 437 2.20 18.51 16.80
N SER A 438 1.22 19.12 16.15
CA SER A 438 0.64 18.57 14.93
C SER A 438 1.54 18.77 13.73
N VAL A 439 1.24 18.08 12.63
CA VAL A 439 1.90 18.26 11.34
C VAL A 439 0.94 18.99 10.41
N THR A 440 1.36 20.10 9.82
CA THR A 440 0.53 20.86 8.88
C THR A 440 1.25 21.10 7.55
N PHE A 441 0.51 21.03 6.46
CA PHE A 441 0.89 21.46 5.13
C PHE A 441 -0.38 21.59 4.28
N MET A 442 -0.25 22.17 3.08
CA MET A 442 -1.31 22.14 2.06
C MET A 442 -0.80 21.32 0.88
N THR A 443 -1.52 20.26 0.53
CA THR A 443 -1.18 19.42 -0.62
C THR A 443 -1.34 20.21 -1.92
N PRO A 444 -0.36 20.19 -2.84
CA PRO A 444 -0.47 20.90 -4.10
C PRO A 444 -1.46 20.24 -5.07
N ALA A 445 -2.07 21.03 -5.95
CA ALA A 445 -2.94 20.52 -6.99
C ALA A 445 -2.22 19.66 -8.06
N GLY A 446 -3.00 18.78 -8.69
CA GLY A 446 -2.59 17.98 -9.85
C GLY A 446 -1.90 16.65 -9.51
N ILE A 447 -2.05 16.15 -8.28
CA ILE A 447 -1.65 14.79 -7.91
C ILE A 447 -2.84 13.87 -8.19
N GLU A 448 -2.65 12.88 -9.06
CA GLU A 448 -3.66 11.85 -9.35
C GLU A 448 -3.43 10.62 -8.46
N GLY A 449 -4.51 10.01 -7.99
CA GLY A 449 -4.43 8.84 -7.12
C GLY A 449 -5.78 8.13 -6.95
N ILE A 450 -5.82 7.27 -5.94
CA ILE A 450 -7.01 6.52 -5.54
C ILE A 450 -7.37 6.92 -4.12
N ALA A 451 -8.59 7.41 -3.92
CA ALA A 451 -9.20 7.54 -2.61
C ALA A 451 -9.90 6.22 -2.28
N ALA A 452 -9.65 5.64 -1.11
CA ALA A 452 -10.11 4.30 -0.81
C ALA A 452 -10.31 4.00 0.66
N ARG A 453 -11.13 2.97 0.93
CA ARG A 453 -11.36 2.34 2.23
C ARG A 453 -11.58 0.84 2.10
N CYS A 454 -10.81 0.08 2.86
CA CYS A 454 -11.11 -1.30 3.17
C CYS A 454 -12.21 -1.34 4.25
N THR A 455 -13.22 -2.17 4.05
CA THR A 455 -14.31 -2.37 5.01
C THR A 455 -14.50 -3.84 5.32
N TYR A 456 -14.99 -4.18 6.51
CA TYR A 456 -15.33 -5.56 6.88
C TYR A 456 -16.82 -5.73 7.15
N SER A 457 -17.42 -6.79 6.58
CA SER A 457 -18.79 -7.19 6.88
C SER A 457 -18.80 -8.46 7.73
N SER A 458 -19.34 -8.36 8.95
CA SER A 458 -19.49 -9.50 9.85
C SER A 458 -20.53 -10.52 9.35
N ILE A 459 -21.50 -10.08 8.55
CA ILE A 459 -22.57 -10.94 8.00
C ILE A 459 -21.99 -11.91 6.97
N THR A 460 -21.14 -11.41 6.06
CA THR A 460 -20.55 -12.22 4.99
C THR A 460 -19.18 -12.79 5.37
N GLY A 461 -18.53 -12.23 6.38
CA GLY A 461 -17.14 -12.54 6.73
C GLY A 461 -16.13 -12.04 5.70
N LEU A 462 -16.51 -11.08 4.85
CA LEU A 462 -15.69 -10.58 3.75
C LEU A 462 -15.17 -9.17 4.01
N PHE A 463 -13.94 -8.94 3.56
CA PHE A 463 -13.42 -7.60 3.33
C PHE A 463 -13.86 -7.10 1.96
N SER A 464 -14.25 -5.84 1.91
CA SER A 464 -14.56 -5.10 0.69
C SER A 464 -13.62 -3.92 0.56
N PHE A 465 -13.48 -3.42 -0.67
CA PHE A 465 -12.64 -2.27 -0.95
C PHE A 465 -13.46 -1.25 -1.74
N ILE A 466 -13.74 -0.12 -1.12
CA ILE A 466 -14.47 1.00 -1.71
C ILE A 466 -13.43 1.99 -2.20
N TRP A 467 -13.52 2.44 -3.45
CA TRP A 467 -12.53 3.34 -4.02
C TRP A 467 -13.10 4.22 -5.13
N ASP A 468 -12.47 5.37 -5.35
CA ASP A 468 -12.65 6.22 -6.53
C ASP A 468 -11.27 6.70 -7.01
N GLN A 469 -11.15 6.94 -8.31
CA GLN A 469 -10.04 7.77 -8.80
C GLN A 469 -10.27 9.20 -8.33
N ALA A 470 -9.22 9.86 -7.89
CA ALA A 470 -9.34 11.24 -7.45
C ALA A 470 -8.07 12.01 -7.77
N HIS A 471 -8.18 13.32 -7.80
CA HIS A 471 -7.01 14.19 -7.93
C HIS A 471 -7.09 15.36 -6.96
N THR A 472 -5.91 15.87 -6.60
CA THR A 472 -5.79 17.03 -5.73
C THR A 472 -6.06 18.31 -6.53
N THR A 473 -6.71 19.29 -5.91
CA THR A 473 -7.04 20.57 -6.53
C THR A 473 -6.62 21.73 -5.63
N GLU A 474 -6.64 22.95 -6.17
CA GLU A 474 -6.37 24.16 -5.40
C GLU A 474 -7.45 25.22 -5.68
N VAL A 475 -7.82 25.94 -4.62
CA VAL A 475 -8.70 27.11 -4.68
C VAL A 475 -7.87 28.37 -4.42
N PRO A 476 -8.37 29.57 -4.76
CA PRO A 476 -7.66 30.83 -4.46
C PRO A 476 -7.24 30.90 -2.99
N LYS A 477 -6.03 31.39 -2.71
CA LYS A 477 -5.40 31.37 -1.37
C LYS A 477 -6.28 31.91 -0.25
N GLU A 478 -7.00 33.00 -0.48
CA GLU A 478 -7.93 33.60 0.49
C GLU A 478 -9.13 32.68 0.79
N LEU A 479 -9.63 31.97 -0.23
CA LEU A 479 -10.69 30.99 -0.06
C LEU A 479 -10.18 29.74 0.66
N ALA A 480 -9.00 29.24 0.29
CA ALA A 480 -8.38 28.09 0.96
C ALA A 480 -8.21 28.38 2.46
N ARG A 481 -7.66 29.55 2.80
CA ARG A 481 -7.52 30.01 4.18
C ARG A 481 -8.86 30.04 4.91
N ALA A 482 -9.89 30.67 4.32
CA ALA A 482 -11.22 30.74 4.91
C ALA A 482 -11.88 29.36 5.10
N MET A 483 -11.56 28.39 4.23
CA MET A 483 -12.03 27.01 4.36
C MET A 483 -11.32 26.27 5.51
N CYS A 484 -9.99 26.35 5.58
CA CYS A 484 -9.19 25.71 6.63
C CYS A 484 -9.48 26.30 8.02
N GLU A 485 -9.72 27.61 8.12
CA GLU A 485 -10.11 28.28 9.37
C GLU A 485 -11.50 27.83 9.90
N LEU A 486 -12.34 27.18 9.07
CA LEU A 486 -13.62 26.61 9.51
C LEU A 486 -13.49 25.17 10.03
N THR A 487 -12.37 24.50 9.73
CA THR A 487 -12.06 23.13 10.15
C THR A 487 -10.94 23.17 11.19
N THR A 488 -9.74 22.72 10.85
CA THR A 488 -8.61 22.66 11.80
C THR A 488 -7.34 23.19 11.15
N PRO A 489 -7.04 24.49 11.21
CA PRO A 489 -5.96 25.08 10.41
C PRO A 489 -4.54 24.63 10.83
N THR A 490 -4.41 23.94 11.97
CA THR A 490 -3.16 23.38 12.49
C THR A 490 -2.87 21.97 11.98
N TRP A 491 -3.76 21.38 11.18
CA TRP A 491 -3.66 20.05 10.57
C TRP A 491 -3.29 20.14 9.09
N PRO A 492 -2.93 19.03 8.41
CA PRO A 492 -2.61 19.05 6.99
C PRO A 492 -3.88 18.96 6.15
N HIS A 493 -4.00 19.86 5.18
CA HIS A 493 -5.15 19.93 4.28
C HIS A 493 -4.84 19.35 2.90
N THR A 494 -5.77 18.56 2.39
CA THR A 494 -5.75 18.06 1.01
C THR A 494 -7.11 18.22 0.37
N PHE A 495 -7.22 19.15 -0.57
CA PHE A 495 -8.44 19.33 -1.36
C PHE A 495 -8.48 18.32 -2.50
N VAL A 496 -9.52 17.48 -2.51
CA VAL A 496 -9.66 16.36 -3.44
C VAL A 496 -10.94 16.49 -4.24
N VAL A 497 -10.87 16.18 -5.53
CA VAL A 497 -12.04 16.03 -6.39
C VAL A 497 -12.10 14.59 -6.90
N PRO A 498 -13.18 13.85 -6.61
CA PRO A 498 -13.39 12.50 -7.15
C PRO A 498 -13.60 12.56 -8.65
N LYS A 499 -13.23 11.49 -9.34
CA LYS A 499 -13.43 11.34 -10.79
C LYS A 499 -14.84 10.87 -11.08
N TYR A 500 -15.27 9.77 -10.46
CA TYR A 500 -16.53 9.11 -10.81
C TYR A 500 -17.70 9.61 -9.96
N ALA A 501 -17.56 9.62 -8.64
CA ALA A 501 -18.67 9.96 -7.76
C ALA A 501 -18.96 11.47 -7.72
N SER A 502 -20.20 11.82 -7.42
CA SER A 502 -20.67 13.16 -7.08
C SER A 502 -20.32 13.54 -5.64
N MET A 503 -20.39 14.85 -5.31
CA MET A 503 -20.25 15.29 -3.92
C MET A 503 -21.38 14.77 -3.03
N VAL A 504 -22.57 14.51 -3.59
CA VAL A 504 -23.68 13.91 -2.84
C VAL A 504 -23.35 12.47 -2.46
N GLU A 505 -22.84 11.67 -3.39
CA GLU A 505 -22.41 10.30 -3.11
C GLU A 505 -21.26 10.29 -2.09
N TYR A 506 -20.28 11.18 -2.21
CA TYR A 506 -19.21 11.31 -1.22
C TYR A 506 -19.69 11.76 0.16
N LYS A 507 -20.78 12.53 0.26
CA LYS A 507 -21.40 12.88 1.55
C LYS A 507 -22.06 11.69 2.24
N GLN A 508 -22.54 10.71 1.48
CA GLN A 508 -23.34 9.60 2.00
C GLN A 508 -22.56 8.28 2.12
N TYR A 509 -21.58 8.08 1.23
CA TYR A 509 -20.79 6.86 1.10
C TYR A 509 -19.29 7.18 1.00
N PRO A 510 -18.74 8.04 1.88
CA PRO A 510 -17.33 8.36 1.79
C PRO A 510 -16.49 7.08 1.89
N PRO A 511 -15.46 6.90 1.05
CA PRO A 511 -14.45 5.88 1.23
C PRO A 511 -13.51 6.26 2.38
N ALA A 512 -14.04 6.61 3.55
CA ALA A 512 -13.29 7.02 4.74
C ALA A 512 -13.57 6.07 5.90
#